data_AF-A0A6V3IIP3-F1
#
_entry.id   AF-A0A6V3IIP3-F1
#
_cell.length_a   1.000
_cell.length_b   1.000
_cell.length_c   1.000
_cell.angle_alpha   90.00
_cell.angle_beta   90.00
_cell.angle_gamma   90.00
#
_symmetry.space_group_name_H-M   'P 1'
#
loop_
_entity.id
_entity.type
_entity.pdbx_description
1 polymer ?
#
loop_
_entity_poly.entity_id
_entity_poly.type
_entity_poly.pdbx_seq_one_letter_code
_entity_poly.pdbx_strand_id
1 'polypeptide(L)'
;KNLSETEEMMEKGQRSWMDEASIRVGNSKFKPGKQLKEMVDSTDILGRPKELRKRIDNDGYVLLRGVLDEKTVLKARKVVVSALDSEWNVIDKKKGGGVMAAKMAGKSKGFLLTGYRPITHHKDVLETLENPILANLFAAIFEDTPTTFDNKWVATPQ
;
A
#
# COMPACT_ATOMS: atom_id res chain seq x y z
N LYS A 1 28.31 26.15 0.96
CA LYS A 1 29.03 25.03 0.32
C LYS A 1 28.78 23.80 1.18
N ASN A 2 28.49 22.63 0.58
CA ASN A 2 28.26 21.31 1.24
C ASN A 2 26.79 20.85 1.42
N LEU A 3 25.88 21.22 0.51
CA LEU A 3 24.63 20.48 0.32
C LEU A 3 24.74 19.47 -0.83
N SER A 4 25.52 19.80 -1.87
CA SER A 4 25.74 18.93 -3.04
C SER A 4 26.60 17.69 -2.73
N GLU A 5 27.58 17.81 -1.84
CA GLU A 5 28.47 16.70 -1.48
C GLU A 5 27.76 15.65 -0.59
N THR A 6 26.84 16.11 0.26
CA THR A 6 26.01 15.25 1.12
C THR A 6 24.93 14.53 0.32
N GLU A 7 24.30 15.20 -0.66
CA GLU A 7 23.39 14.56 -1.61
C GLU A 7 24.11 13.54 -2.49
N GLU A 8 25.30 13.84 -3.04
CA GLU A 8 26.09 12.88 -3.82
C GLU A 8 26.56 11.67 -3.00
N MET A 9 26.92 11.86 -1.72
CA MET A 9 27.32 10.76 -0.84
C MET A 9 26.12 9.87 -0.45
N MET A 10 24.93 10.44 -0.23
CA MET A 10 23.72 9.66 0.02
C MET A 10 23.26 8.91 -1.24
N GLU A 11 23.36 9.53 -2.42
CA GLU A 11 22.99 8.89 -3.69
C GLU A 11 23.97 7.76 -4.07
N LYS A 12 25.28 7.92 -3.79
CA LYS A 12 26.28 6.85 -3.95
C LYS A 12 26.12 5.72 -2.94
N GLY A 13 25.82 6.05 -1.67
CA GLY A 13 25.54 5.07 -0.62
C GLY A 13 24.26 4.27 -0.87
N GLN A 14 23.19 4.92 -1.37
CA GLN A 14 21.95 4.25 -1.78
C GLN A 14 22.12 3.37 -3.01
N ARG A 15 22.90 3.81 -4.02
CA ARG A 15 23.24 2.96 -5.17
C ARG A 15 24.05 1.72 -4.78
N SER A 16 24.97 1.86 -3.81
CA SER A 16 25.86 0.77 -3.39
C SER A 16 25.15 -0.44 -2.79
N TRP A 17 24.09 -0.28 -1.99
CA TRP A 17 23.36 -1.44 -1.46
C TRP A 17 22.40 -2.04 -2.49
N MET A 18 21.90 -1.23 -3.43
CA MET A 18 21.00 -1.68 -4.49
C MET A 18 21.70 -2.62 -5.49
N ASP A 19 23.00 -2.44 -5.74
CA ASP A 19 23.77 -3.28 -6.67
C ASP A 19 24.05 -4.69 -6.11
N GLU A 20 24.12 -4.85 -4.78
CA GLU A 20 24.34 -6.13 -4.09
C GLU A 20 23.07 -6.77 -3.54
N ALA A 21 21.98 -6.00 -3.37
CA ALA A 21 20.74 -6.51 -2.84
C ALA A 21 20.02 -7.43 -3.82
N SER A 22 19.51 -8.56 -3.30
CA SER A 22 18.59 -9.43 -4.03
C SER A 22 17.21 -9.39 -3.35
N ILE A 23 16.19 -9.03 -4.11
CA ILE A 23 14.80 -9.01 -3.63
C ILE A 23 14.16 -10.33 -4.02
N ARG A 24 13.58 -11.05 -3.06
CA ARG A 24 12.85 -12.30 -3.32
C ARG A 24 11.35 -12.06 -3.28
N VAL A 25 10.66 -12.35 -4.38
CA VAL A 25 9.19 -12.33 -4.45
C VAL A 25 8.74 -13.75 -4.79
N GLY A 26 8.16 -14.45 -3.81
CA GLY A 26 7.84 -15.87 -3.92
C GLY A 26 9.09 -16.73 -4.20
N ASN A 27 9.11 -17.41 -5.34
CA ASN A 27 10.26 -18.22 -5.78
C ASN A 27 11.22 -17.47 -6.72
N SER A 28 10.90 -16.23 -7.08
CA SER A 28 11.68 -15.43 -8.01
C SER A 28 12.64 -14.51 -7.25
N LYS A 29 13.86 -14.34 -7.79
CA LYS A 29 14.83 -13.36 -7.31
C LYS A 29 14.95 -12.23 -8.33
N PHE A 30 14.95 -11.00 -7.84
CA PHE A 30 15.07 -9.79 -8.63
C PHE A 30 16.25 -8.97 -8.11
N LYS A 31 16.86 -8.19 -9.00
CA LYS A 31 17.79 -7.14 -8.62
C LYS A 31 17.07 -5.80 -8.61
N PRO A 32 17.33 -4.92 -7.63
CA PRO A 32 17.00 -3.51 -7.75
C PRO A 32 17.55 -2.93 -9.06
N GLY A 33 16.86 -1.93 -9.61
CA GLY A 33 17.26 -1.30 -10.87
C GLY A 33 16.06 -1.06 -11.79
N LYS A 34 16.15 -1.51 -13.05
CA LYS A 34 15.13 -1.18 -14.07
C LYS A 34 13.72 -1.70 -13.72
N GLN A 35 13.61 -2.86 -13.09
CA GLN A 35 12.31 -3.49 -12.79
C GLN A 35 11.78 -3.14 -11.39
N LEU A 36 12.67 -2.91 -10.42
CA LEU A 36 12.31 -2.60 -9.05
C LEU A 36 13.08 -1.36 -8.60
N LYS A 37 12.36 -0.30 -8.30
CA LYS A 37 12.91 0.94 -7.77
C LYS A 37 12.31 1.24 -6.41
N GLU A 38 13.06 1.94 -5.58
CA GLU A 38 12.54 2.51 -4.35
C GLU A 38 11.46 3.55 -4.69
N MET A 39 10.36 3.52 -3.95
CA MET A 39 9.31 4.53 -4.08
C MET A 39 9.74 5.79 -3.35
N VAL A 40 9.64 6.93 -4.02
CA VAL A 40 10.01 8.22 -3.42
C VAL A 40 8.89 8.67 -2.48
N ASP A 41 9.25 8.85 -1.21
CA ASP A 41 8.34 9.39 -0.20
C ASP A 41 7.96 10.83 -0.56
N SER A 42 6.66 11.11 -0.60
CA SER A 42 6.08 12.43 -0.93
C SER A 42 5.30 13.01 0.25
N THR A 43 5.51 12.50 1.46
CA THR A 43 4.76 12.94 2.66
C THR A 43 5.02 14.41 2.99
N ASP A 44 6.19 14.95 2.64
CA ASP A 44 6.56 16.35 2.82
C ASP A 44 5.70 17.34 2.01
N ILE A 45 5.08 16.86 0.92
CA ILE A 45 4.20 17.65 0.05
C ILE A 45 2.71 17.30 0.19
N LEU A 46 2.30 16.56 1.23
CA LEU A 46 0.92 16.11 1.47
C LEU A 46 -0.11 17.25 1.43
N GLY A 47 0.26 18.45 1.91
CA GLY A 47 -0.59 19.64 1.90
C GLY A 47 -0.54 20.49 0.62
N ARG A 48 0.10 19.99 -0.45
CA ARG A 48 0.35 20.75 -1.68
C ARG A 48 -0.20 20.01 -2.90
N PRO A 49 -1.53 20.09 -3.15
CA PRO A 49 -2.19 19.26 -4.17
C PRO A 49 -1.64 19.41 -5.58
N LYS A 50 -1.19 20.62 -5.96
CA LYS A 50 -0.54 20.85 -7.26
C LYS A 50 0.80 20.12 -7.39
N GLU A 51 1.59 20.05 -6.32
CA GLU A 51 2.86 19.32 -6.30
C GLU A 51 2.62 17.80 -6.33
N LEU A 52 1.61 17.33 -5.60
CA LEU A 52 1.17 15.93 -5.63
C LEU A 52 0.70 15.51 -7.03
N ARG A 53 -0.15 16.32 -7.68
CA ARG A 53 -0.58 16.06 -9.07
C ARG A 53 0.62 15.99 -10.01
N LYS A 54 1.55 16.94 -9.91
CA LYS A 54 2.79 16.91 -10.72
C LYS A 54 3.61 15.64 -10.47
N ARG A 55 3.63 15.09 -9.25
CA ARG A 55 4.30 13.82 -8.96
C ARG A 55 3.60 12.65 -9.64
N ILE A 56 2.26 12.62 -9.59
CA ILE A 56 1.46 11.61 -10.30
C ILE A 56 1.70 11.70 -11.81
N ASP A 57 1.73 12.90 -12.39
CA ASP A 57 1.93 13.09 -13.84
C ASP A 57 3.33 12.61 -14.29
N ASN A 58 4.36 12.80 -13.46
CA ASN A 58 5.73 12.42 -13.80
C ASN A 58 6.05 10.95 -13.51
N ASP A 59 5.58 10.43 -12.38
CA ASP A 59 5.99 9.12 -11.86
C ASP A 59 4.89 8.06 -11.94
N GLY A 60 3.63 8.47 -12.16
CA GLY A 60 2.45 7.61 -12.15
C GLY A 60 1.94 7.23 -10.74
N TYR A 61 2.55 7.75 -9.67
CA TYR A 61 2.15 7.46 -8.29
C TYR A 61 2.60 8.55 -7.30
N VAL A 62 2.05 8.49 -6.09
CA VAL A 62 2.56 9.17 -4.88
C VAL A 62 2.62 8.18 -3.72
N LEU A 63 3.71 8.22 -2.95
CA LEU A 63 3.81 7.49 -1.68
C LEU A 63 3.60 8.48 -0.53
N LEU A 64 2.57 8.22 0.28
CA LEU A 64 2.25 9.05 1.43
C LEU A 64 2.18 8.17 2.68
N ARG A 65 2.93 8.54 3.72
CA ARG A 65 3.01 7.82 4.99
C ARG A 65 2.24 8.56 6.07
N GLY A 66 1.63 7.80 6.99
CA GLY A 66 0.92 8.38 8.14
C GLY A 66 -0.35 9.16 7.79
N VAL A 67 -0.89 9.01 6.58
CA VAL A 67 -2.15 9.66 6.16
C VAL A 67 -3.34 9.12 6.94
N LEU A 68 -3.40 7.80 7.13
CA LEU A 68 -4.44 7.13 7.90
C LEU A 68 -3.96 6.87 9.33
N ASP A 69 -4.87 7.05 10.28
CA ASP A 69 -4.63 6.68 11.68
C ASP A 69 -4.37 5.16 11.79
N GLU A 70 -3.30 4.81 12.51
CA GLU A 70 -2.86 3.43 12.66
C GLU A 70 -3.94 2.56 13.29
N LYS A 71 -4.68 3.07 14.29
CA LYS A 71 -5.71 2.29 14.98
C LYS A 71 -6.84 1.92 14.03
N THR A 72 -7.24 2.84 13.17
CA THR A 72 -8.25 2.63 12.12
C THR A 72 -7.82 1.49 11.19
N VAL A 73 -6.58 1.55 10.67
CA VAL A 73 -6.03 0.50 9.81
C VAL A 73 -5.93 -0.85 10.53
N LEU A 74 -5.55 -0.86 11.81
CA LEU A 74 -5.44 -2.10 12.59
C LEU A 74 -6.79 -2.76 12.87
N LYS A 75 -7.88 -1.99 13.05
CA LYS A 75 -9.24 -2.54 13.15
C LYS A 75 -9.64 -3.24 11.85
N ALA A 76 -9.47 -2.58 10.70
CA ALA A 76 -9.75 -3.18 9.39
C ALA A 76 -8.93 -4.45 9.15
N ARG A 77 -7.63 -4.41 9.46
CA ARG A 77 -6.74 -5.58 9.39
C ARG A 77 -7.28 -6.74 10.23
N LYS A 78 -7.75 -6.48 11.46
CA LYS A 78 -8.30 -7.52 12.33
C LYS A 78 -9.50 -8.21 11.70
N VAL A 79 -10.40 -7.47 11.06
CA VAL A 79 -11.57 -8.03 10.35
C VAL A 79 -11.12 -8.99 9.24
N VAL A 80 -10.24 -8.51 8.35
CA VAL A 80 -9.74 -9.31 7.22
C VAL A 80 -9.05 -10.58 7.69
N VAL A 81 -8.13 -10.45 8.65
CA VAL A 81 -7.33 -11.58 9.13
C VAL A 81 -8.18 -12.57 9.92
N SER A 82 -9.17 -12.09 10.68
CA SER A 82 -10.11 -12.98 11.40
C SER A 82 -10.96 -13.77 10.43
N ALA A 83 -11.47 -13.16 9.36
CA ALA A 83 -12.21 -13.87 8.31
C ALA A 83 -11.34 -14.91 7.59
N LEU A 84 -10.07 -14.58 7.30
CA LEU A 84 -9.11 -15.54 6.74
C LEU A 84 -8.89 -16.76 7.64
N ASP A 85 -8.89 -16.57 8.96
CA ASP A 85 -8.76 -17.68 9.91
C ASP A 85 -10.07 -18.46 10.09
N SER A 86 -11.21 -17.79 10.27
CA SER A 86 -12.48 -18.44 10.59
C SER A 86 -13.11 -19.16 9.40
N GLU A 87 -13.10 -18.55 8.23
CA GLU A 87 -13.83 -19.05 7.06
C GLU A 87 -13.02 -20.07 6.26
N TRP A 88 -11.70 -19.87 6.19
CA TRP A 88 -10.83 -20.67 5.32
C TRP A 88 -9.66 -21.35 6.05
N ASN A 89 -9.43 -21.03 7.34
CA ASN A 89 -8.36 -21.60 8.15
C ASN A 89 -6.99 -21.55 7.45
N VAL A 90 -6.70 -20.43 6.75
CA VAL A 90 -5.49 -20.26 5.95
C VAL A 90 -4.35 -19.56 6.69
N ILE A 91 -4.50 -19.27 7.98
CA ILE A 91 -3.48 -18.60 8.80
C ILE A 91 -2.64 -19.61 9.59
N ASP A 92 -1.32 -19.47 9.53
CA ASP A 92 -0.35 -20.24 10.31
C ASP A 92 -0.32 -19.78 11.76
N LYS A 93 -1.02 -20.55 12.61
CA LYS A 93 -1.09 -20.31 14.07
C LYS A 93 0.10 -20.89 14.84
N LYS A 94 0.96 -21.71 14.21
CA LYS A 94 1.97 -22.52 14.92
C LYS A 94 3.26 -21.77 15.24
N LYS A 95 3.57 -20.68 14.53
CA LYS A 95 4.85 -19.94 14.67
C LYS A 95 4.79 -18.72 15.60
N GLY A 96 4.03 -18.80 16.70
CA GLY A 96 4.10 -17.86 17.83
C GLY A 96 3.56 -16.44 17.59
N GLY A 97 3.21 -16.06 16.36
CA GLY A 97 2.69 -14.73 16.03
C GLY A 97 1.16 -14.58 16.15
N GLY A 98 0.45 -15.67 16.48
CA GLY A 98 -1.01 -15.70 16.52
C GLY A 98 -1.67 -15.37 15.17
N VAL A 99 -2.99 -15.20 15.20
CA VAL A 99 -3.79 -14.87 14.00
C VAL A 99 -3.31 -13.55 13.37
N MET A 100 -3.00 -12.55 14.18
CA MET A 100 -2.63 -11.21 13.70
C MET A 100 -1.26 -11.13 13.01
N ALA A 101 -0.37 -12.11 13.17
CA ALA A 101 0.82 -12.20 12.32
C ALA A 101 0.47 -12.43 10.84
N ALA A 102 -0.77 -12.82 10.54
CA ALA A 102 -1.34 -12.91 9.19
C ALA A 102 -0.47 -13.70 8.20
N LYS A 103 0.25 -14.70 8.72
CA LYS A 103 1.11 -15.56 7.93
C LYS A 103 0.28 -16.67 7.31
N MET A 104 0.41 -16.88 6.01
CA MET A 104 -0.31 -17.96 5.33
C MET A 104 0.22 -19.34 5.76
N ALA A 105 -0.69 -20.28 6.01
CA ALA A 105 -0.37 -21.67 6.32
C ALA A 105 0.06 -22.46 5.08
N GLY A 106 1.11 -23.27 5.21
CA GLY A 106 1.54 -24.23 4.19
C GLY A 106 1.87 -23.59 2.83
N LYS A 107 1.33 -24.17 1.76
CA LYS A 107 1.46 -23.68 0.37
C LYS A 107 0.25 -22.84 -0.09
N SER A 108 -0.60 -22.41 0.84
CA SER A 108 -1.78 -21.61 0.50
C SER A 108 -1.37 -20.35 -0.25
N LYS A 109 -2.02 -20.11 -1.40
CA LYS A 109 -1.84 -18.90 -2.20
C LYS A 109 -2.76 -17.79 -1.66
N GLY A 110 -2.54 -16.56 -2.12
CA GLY A 110 -3.42 -15.43 -1.78
C GLY A 110 -4.89 -15.76 -2.06
N PHE A 111 -5.76 -15.29 -1.16
CA PHE A 111 -7.21 -15.47 -1.28
C PHE A 111 -7.84 -14.27 -1.95
N LEU A 112 -8.75 -14.52 -2.89
CA LEU A 112 -9.47 -13.46 -3.56
C LEU A 112 -10.70 -13.07 -2.74
N LEU A 113 -10.59 -12.00 -1.96
CA LEU A 113 -11.64 -11.52 -1.03
C LEU A 113 -12.62 -10.53 -1.67
N THR A 114 -12.40 -10.19 -2.93
CA THR A 114 -13.21 -9.23 -3.67
C THR A 114 -14.67 -9.65 -3.73
N GLY A 115 -15.58 -8.76 -3.31
CA GLY A 115 -17.02 -9.04 -3.27
C GLY A 115 -17.46 -9.91 -2.08
N TYR A 116 -16.54 -10.33 -1.20
CA TYR A 116 -16.90 -11.04 0.03
C TYR A 116 -17.44 -10.03 1.05
N ARG A 117 -18.77 -9.86 1.03
CA ARG A 117 -19.51 -8.86 1.80
C ARG A 117 -19.16 -8.79 3.29
N PRO A 118 -18.93 -9.90 4.02
CA PRO A 118 -18.56 -9.83 5.44
C PRO A 118 -17.27 -9.06 5.71
N ILE A 119 -16.40 -8.89 4.70
CA ILE A 119 -15.22 -8.03 4.77
C ILE A 119 -15.50 -6.69 4.08
N THR A 120 -15.97 -6.70 2.84
CA THR A 120 -16.04 -5.46 2.03
C THR A 120 -17.06 -4.46 2.55
N HIS A 121 -18.08 -4.89 3.28
CA HIS A 121 -19.12 -4.03 3.88
C HIS A 121 -18.98 -3.92 5.40
N HIS A 122 -17.90 -4.44 5.99
CA HIS A 122 -17.71 -4.35 7.43
C HIS A 122 -17.39 -2.90 7.82
N LYS A 123 -18.06 -2.37 8.85
CA LYS A 123 -17.91 -0.98 9.31
C LYS A 123 -16.44 -0.55 9.52
N ASP A 124 -15.62 -1.39 10.14
CA ASP A 124 -14.22 -1.06 10.41
C ASP A 124 -13.36 -1.02 9.13
N VAL A 125 -13.74 -1.78 8.10
CA VAL A 125 -13.10 -1.75 6.78
C VAL A 125 -13.55 -0.52 6.00
N LEU A 126 -14.85 -0.22 5.99
CA LEU A 126 -15.40 0.99 5.37
C LEU A 126 -14.86 2.26 6.02
N GLU A 127 -14.71 2.31 7.35
CA GLU A 127 -14.08 3.43 8.08
C GLU A 127 -12.66 3.76 7.56
N THR A 128 -11.95 2.73 7.06
CA THR A 128 -10.63 2.90 6.44
C THR A 128 -10.71 3.31 4.97
N LEU A 129 -11.57 2.65 4.19
CA LEU A 129 -11.66 2.86 2.73
C LEU A 129 -12.39 4.15 2.36
N GLU A 130 -13.42 4.52 3.13
CA GLU A 130 -14.26 5.70 2.95
C GLU A 130 -13.83 6.83 3.89
N ASN A 131 -12.59 6.78 4.38
CA ASN A 131 -12.10 7.76 5.32
C ASN A 131 -12.13 9.18 4.71
N PRO A 132 -12.73 10.18 5.39
CA PRO A 132 -12.81 11.55 4.87
C PRO A 132 -11.46 12.15 4.49
N ILE A 133 -10.36 11.75 5.13
CA ILE A 133 -9.01 12.21 4.79
C ILE A 133 -8.66 11.79 3.36
N LEU A 134 -8.98 10.55 2.97
CA LEU A 134 -8.75 10.08 1.61
C LEU A 134 -9.63 10.84 0.63
N ALA A 135 -10.93 10.98 0.92
CA ALA A 135 -11.84 11.72 0.06
C ALA A 135 -11.36 13.17 -0.17
N ASN A 136 -10.98 13.87 0.89
CA ASN A 136 -10.45 15.24 0.78
C ASN A 136 -9.13 15.30 0.01
N LEU A 137 -8.23 14.32 0.23
CA LEU A 137 -6.97 14.22 -0.50
C LEU A 137 -7.19 14.01 -2.00
N PHE A 138 -8.03 13.05 -2.39
CA PHE A 138 -8.40 12.82 -3.78
C PHE A 138 -9.09 14.04 -4.39
N ALA A 139 -10.03 14.66 -3.67
CA ALA A 139 -10.70 15.85 -4.16
C ALA A 139 -9.74 17.02 -4.40
N ALA A 140 -8.78 17.22 -3.50
CA ALA A 140 -7.77 18.25 -3.66
C ALA A 140 -6.81 17.95 -4.83
N ILE A 141 -6.38 16.69 -4.98
CA ILE A 141 -5.45 16.27 -6.04
C ILE A 141 -6.12 16.32 -7.41
N PHE A 142 -7.40 15.98 -7.54
CA PHE A 142 -8.07 15.86 -8.84
C PHE A 142 -9.07 16.97 -9.14
N GLU A 143 -9.30 17.89 -8.19
CA GLU A 143 -10.28 18.99 -8.32
C GLU A 143 -11.70 18.50 -8.63
N ASP A 144 -12.06 17.32 -8.13
CA ASP A 144 -13.36 16.68 -8.37
C ASP A 144 -13.82 15.88 -7.15
N THR A 145 -15.10 15.49 -7.09
CA THR A 145 -15.64 14.69 -6.00
C THR A 145 -15.28 13.21 -6.21
N PRO A 146 -14.46 12.59 -5.32
CA PRO A 146 -14.11 11.19 -5.47
C PRO A 146 -15.31 10.29 -5.16
N THR A 147 -15.39 9.18 -5.90
CA THR A 147 -16.35 8.10 -5.65
C THR A 147 -15.58 6.81 -5.39
N THR A 148 -16.00 6.04 -4.39
CA THR A 148 -15.45 4.72 -4.11
C THR A 148 -16.08 3.69 -5.05
N PHE A 149 -15.27 2.82 -5.63
CA PHE A 149 -15.77 1.72 -6.46
C PHE A 149 -16.09 0.52 -5.59
N ASP A 150 -17.36 0.12 -5.54
CA ASP A 150 -17.79 -1.05 -4.78
C ASP A 150 -17.61 -2.37 -5.57
N ASN A 151 -17.30 -2.32 -6.89
CA ASN A 151 -17.16 -3.52 -7.72
C ASN A 151 -16.13 -3.42 -8.88
N LYS A 152 -15.68 -4.62 -9.31
CA LYS A 152 -14.41 -4.96 -10.02
C LYS A 152 -14.14 -4.47 -11.44
N TRP A 153 -15.11 -4.01 -12.22
CA TRP A 153 -14.89 -3.75 -13.65
C TRP A 153 -15.48 -2.40 -14.03
N VAL A 154 -14.62 -1.37 -14.03
CA VAL A 154 -14.82 -0.25 -14.95
C VAL A 154 -14.37 -0.75 -16.32
N ALA A 155 -15.29 -1.33 -17.09
CA ALA A 155 -15.11 -1.36 -18.53
C ALA A 155 -15.53 0.02 -19.04
N THR A 156 -14.57 0.83 -19.49
CA THR A 156 -14.91 2.01 -20.28
C THR A 156 -15.53 1.54 -21.60
N PRO A 157 -16.70 2.06 -22.01
CA PRO A 157 -17.22 1.79 -23.35
C PRO A 157 -16.22 2.31 -24.39
N GLN A 158 -15.93 1.50 -25.41
CA GLN A 158 -15.43 1.99 -26.69
C GLN A 158 -16.61 2.31 -27.59
#